data_AF-A0A950XIT5-F1
#
_entry.id   AF-A0A950XIT5-F1
#
_cell.length_a   1.000
_cell.length_b   1.000
_cell.length_c   1.000
_cell.angle_alpha   90.00
_cell.angle_beta   90.00
_cell.angle_gamma   90.00
#
_symmetry.space_group_name_H-M   'P 1'
#
loop_
_entity.id
_entity.type
_entity.pdbx_description
1 polymer ?
#
loop_
_entity_poly.entity_id
_entity_poly.type
_entity_poly.pdbx_seq_one_letter_code
_entity_poly.pdbx_strand_id
1 'polypeptide(L)'
;MVRTKMVQRWRRNMEVQDDAEYVDTLTTLSEGSVRRNFNPYTDIDWDSSEFAVFDNDPRWILPRTDPLGRHPWYLAQSQERQIKIGMWRQANVAKVGLHFESILIRGLMNYTFWVPNGSPEYRYCLHESVEECNHTMMFQEMVNRVGADVPGMPRLLRWISPLIPLVAGPLPVAFFFGVLAGAEPIDHTQKNVLREGKSLHPIMERVMAIHVAEEARHISFAHEY
;
A
#
# COMPACT_ATOMS: atom_id res chain seq x y z
N MET A 1 1.68 7.35 -40.03
CA MET A 1 3.12 7.41 -39.68
C MET A 1 3.65 6.00 -39.54
N VAL A 2 4.66 5.58 -40.31
CA VAL A 2 5.21 4.22 -40.26
C VAL A 2 6.01 4.05 -38.96
N ARG A 3 5.58 3.14 -38.09
CA ARG A 3 6.25 2.85 -36.82
C ARG A 3 7.51 2.02 -37.07
N THR A 4 8.56 2.25 -36.30
CA THR A 4 9.80 1.46 -36.40
C THR A 4 9.56 0.02 -35.96
N LYS A 5 10.31 -0.95 -36.50
CA LYS A 5 10.21 -2.38 -36.13
C LYS A 5 10.38 -2.61 -34.62
N MET A 6 11.19 -1.77 -33.97
CA MET A 6 11.42 -1.82 -32.52
C MET A 6 10.15 -1.47 -31.73
N VAL A 7 9.47 -0.38 -32.10
CA VAL A 7 8.20 0.03 -31.47
C VAL A 7 7.09 -0.99 -31.72
N GLN A 8 7.04 -1.59 -32.91
CA GLN A 8 6.08 -2.65 -33.22
C GLN A 8 6.33 -3.90 -32.36
N ARG A 9 7.59 -4.35 -32.24
CA ARG A 9 7.94 -5.51 -31.41
C ARG A 9 7.64 -5.25 -29.93
N TRP A 10 7.98 -4.07 -29.43
CA TRP A 10 7.71 -3.71 -28.04
C TRP A 10 6.20 -3.63 -27.76
N ARG A 11 5.40 -3.03 -28.64
CA ARG A 11 3.93 -3.03 -28.48
C ARG A 11 3.31 -4.42 -28.50
N ARG A 12 3.78 -5.31 -29.39
CA ARG A 12 3.30 -6.69 -29.46
C ARG A 12 3.57 -7.45 -28.15
N ASN A 13 4.67 -7.15 -27.47
CA ASN A 13 4.96 -7.75 -26.16
C ASN A 13 4.09 -7.18 -25.02
N MET A 14 3.30 -6.14 -25.28
CA MET A 14 2.34 -5.54 -24.34
C MET A 14 0.89 -5.91 -24.69
N GLU A 15 0.68 -6.73 -25.73
CA GLU A 15 -0.63 -7.30 -26.03
C GLU A 15 -0.74 -8.60 -25.24
N VAL A 16 -1.78 -8.68 -24.41
CA VAL A 16 -2.04 -9.83 -23.51
C VAL A 16 -3.36 -10.53 -23.81
N GLN A 17 -4.07 -10.10 -24.85
CA GLN A 17 -5.42 -10.59 -25.18
C GLN A 17 -5.44 -12.03 -25.70
N ASP A 18 -4.28 -12.59 -26.07
CA ASP A 18 -4.11 -13.97 -26.46
C ASP A 18 -4.04 -14.93 -25.26
N ASP A 19 -3.78 -14.43 -24.05
CA ASP A 19 -3.86 -15.17 -22.79
C ASP A 19 -5.25 -15.01 -22.16
N ALA A 20 -6.16 -15.93 -22.49
CA ALA A 20 -7.53 -15.87 -22.02
C ALA A 20 -7.68 -16.03 -20.49
N GLU A 21 -6.79 -16.79 -19.84
CA GLU A 21 -6.83 -17.04 -18.40
C GLU A 21 -6.41 -15.77 -17.65
N TYR A 22 -5.30 -15.15 -18.06
CA TYR A 22 -4.84 -13.89 -17.51
C TYR A 22 -5.88 -12.76 -17.68
N VAL A 23 -6.50 -12.66 -18.87
CA VAL A 23 -7.55 -11.67 -19.15
C VAL A 23 -8.78 -11.87 -18.25
N ASP A 24 -9.21 -13.11 -18.00
CA ASP A 24 -10.34 -13.42 -17.11
C ASP A 24 -10.01 -13.07 -15.66
N THR A 25 -8.79 -13.35 -15.21
CA THR A 25 -8.29 -12.94 -13.90
C THR A 25 -8.34 -11.42 -13.74
N LEU A 26 -7.78 -10.65 -14.67
CA LEU A 26 -7.82 -9.19 -14.63
C LEU A 26 -9.23 -8.61 -14.67
N THR A 27 -10.13 -9.26 -15.40
CA THR A 27 -11.55 -8.89 -15.43
C THR A 27 -12.18 -9.09 -14.06
N THR A 28 -11.96 -10.25 -13.45
CA THR A 28 -12.43 -10.57 -12.10
C THR A 28 -11.90 -9.60 -11.05
N LEU A 29 -10.60 -9.28 -11.10
CA LEU A 29 -9.99 -8.32 -10.18
C LEU A 29 -10.56 -6.91 -10.38
N SER A 30 -10.71 -6.45 -11.61
CA SER A 30 -11.32 -5.15 -11.93
C SER A 30 -12.77 -5.04 -11.46
N GLU A 31 -13.57 -6.09 -11.64
CA GLU A 31 -14.93 -6.17 -11.09
C GLU A 31 -14.95 -6.23 -9.56
N GLY A 32 -13.91 -6.84 -8.96
CA GLY A 32 -13.66 -6.81 -7.53
C GLY A 32 -13.50 -5.38 -7.01
N SER A 33 -12.62 -4.59 -7.62
CA SER A 33 -12.41 -3.18 -7.31
C SER A 33 -13.68 -2.33 -7.43
N VAL A 34 -14.50 -2.56 -8.47
CA VAL A 34 -15.79 -1.85 -8.60
C VAL A 34 -16.76 -2.20 -7.48
N ARG A 35 -16.84 -3.48 -7.09
CA ARG A 35 -17.80 -3.93 -6.08
C ARG A 35 -17.36 -3.67 -4.65
N ARG A 36 -16.05 -3.66 -4.40
CA ARG A 36 -15.43 -3.55 -3.07
C ARG A 36 -14.28 -2.55 -3.11
N ASN A 37 -14.65 -1.28 -3.14
CA ASN A 37 -13.76 -0.14 -2.94
C ASN A 37 -14.12 0.58 -1.64
N PHE A 38 -13.13 1.25 -1.06
CA PHE A 38 -13.31 2.09 0.12
C PHE A 38 -12.88 3.52 -0.17
N ASN A 39 -13.74 4.48 0.19
CA ASN A 39 -13.39 5.89 0.22
C ASN A 39 -12.94 6.27 1.65
N PRO A 40 -11.75 6.85 1.79
CA PRO A 40 -11.15 7.06 3.09
C PRO A 40 -11.94 8.05 3.96
N TYR A 41 -12.71 8.97 3.38
CA TYR A 41 -13.42 10.02 4.14
C TYR A 41 -14.92 9.79 4.28
N THR A 42 -15.49 8.78 3.60
CA THR A 42 -16.91 8.43 3.75
C THR A 42 -17.13 7.10 4.46
N ASP A 43 -16.18 6.16 4.35
CA ASP A 43 -16.30 4.82 4.94
C ASP A 43 -15.59 4.68 6.30
N ILE A 44 -14.94 5.75 6.75
CA ILE A 44 -14.29 5.85 8.05
C ILE A 44 -14.88 7.04 8.79
N ASP A 45 -15.54 6.77 9.93
CA ASP A 45 -16.00 7.82 10.84
C ASP A 45 -14.83 8.34 11.67
N TRP A 46 -14.05 9.20 11.04
CA TRP A 46 -12.84 9.75 11.60
C TRP A 46 -13.06 10.63 12.84
N ASP A 47 -14.27 11.16 13.02
CA ASP A 47 -14.63 12.04 14.13
C ASP A 47 -15.29 11.27 15.30
N SER A 48 -15.42 9.96 15.17
CA SER A 48 -15.83 9.06 16.25
C SER A 48 -14.96 9.27 17.49
N SER A 49 -15.60 9.32 18.66
CA SER A 49 -14.90 9.38 19.95
C SER A 49 -13.96 8.19 20.19
N GLU A 50 -14.21 7.05 19.54
CA GLU A 50 -13.33 5.88 19.62
C GLU A 50 -11.95 6.12 18.99
N PHE A 51 -11.88 7.08 18.07
CA PHE A 51 -10.68 7.46 17.33
C PHE A 51 -9.95 8.64 17.97
N ALA A 52 -10.49 9.20 19.05
CA ALA A 52 -9.83 10.27 19.78
C ALA A 52 -8.44 9.81 20.27
N VAL A 53 -7.40 10.55 19.87
CA VAL A 53 -6.03 10.31 20.30
C VAL A 53 -5.73 11.21 21.49
N PHE A 54 -5.35 10.60 22.61
CA PHE A 54 -4.96 11.29 23.84
C PHE A 54 -3.76 10.62 24.48
N ASP A 55 -3.07 11.37 25.35
CA ASP A 55 -1.89 10.88 26.05
C ASP A 55 -2.22 9.69 26.96
N ASN A 56 -1.25 8.78 27.11
CA ASN A 56 -1.32 7.62 28.00
C ASN A 56 -2.38 6.56 27.64
N ASP A 57 -2.88 6.56 26.41
CA ASP A 57 -3.74 5.48 25.93
C ASP A 57 -2.94 4.18 25.71
N PRO A 58 -3.20 3.10 26.50
CA PRO A 58 -2.47 1.85 26.41
C PRO A 58 -2.71 1.10 25.08
N ARG A 59 -3.71 1.48 24.29
CA ARG A 59 -3.99 0.87 22.97
C ARG A 59 -2.89 1.15 21.94
N TRP A 60 -1.96 2.07 22.24
CA TRP A 60 -0.76 2.32 21.44
C TRP A 60 0.43 1.44 21.79
N ILE A 61 0.37 0.63 22.86
CA ILE A 61 1.45 -0.29 23.19
C ILE A 61 1.61 -1.30 22.04
N LEU A 62 2.84 -1.40 21.53
CA LEU A 62 3.14 -2.27 20.39
C LEU A 62 2.80 -3.74 20.67
N PRO A 63 2.17 -4.43 19.72
CA PRO A 63 1.88 -5.85 19.83
C PRO A 63 3.18 -6.69 19.77
N ARG A 64 3.14 -7.96 20.20
CA ARG A 64 4.36 -8.82 20.18
C ARG A 64 4.72 -9.28 18.76
N THR A 65 3.77 -9.22 17.84
CA THR A 65 4.03 -9.39 16.40
C THR A 65 4.96 -8.31 15.85
N ASP A 66 4.99 -7.12 16.46
CA ASP A 66 5.93 -6.08 16.10
C ASP A 66 7.37 -6.45 16.58
N PRO A 67 8.39 -6.40 15.70
CA PRO A 67 9.76 -6.74 16.09
C PRO A 67 10.32 -5.94 17.26
N LEU A 68 9.93 -4.67 17.40
CA LEU A 68 10.29 -3.84 18.55
C LEU A 68 9.41 -4.18 19.76
N GLY A 69 8.10 -4.39 19.54
CA GLY A 69 7.14 -4.73 20.59
C GLY A 69 7.47 -6.00 21.37
N ARG A 70 8.17 -6.96 20.76
CA ARG A 70 8.67 -8.18 21.45
C ARG A 70 10.07 -8.05 22.07
N HIS A 71 10.80 -6.99 21.78
CA HIS A 71 12.20 -6.88 22.15
C HIS A 71 12.36 -6.60 23.67
N PRO A 72 13.27 -7.28 24.41
CA PRO A 72 13.42 -7.11 25.86
C PRO A 72 13.66 -5.66 26.31
N TRP A 73 14.44 -4.90 25.54
CA TRP A 73 14.66 -3.47 25.82
C TRP A 73 13.38 -2.64 25.83
N TYR A 74 12.45 -2.91 24.90
CA TYR A 74 11.17 -2.20 24.81
C TYR A 74 10.27 -2.61 25.97
N LEU A 75 10.19 -3.91 26.27
CA LEU A 75 9.39 -4.45 27.37
C LEU A 75 9.87 -3.95 28.75
N ALA A 76 11.14 -3.61 28.89
CA ALA A 76 11.72 -3.03 30.10
C ALA A 76 11.42 -1.52 30.26
N GLN A 77 10.85 -0.85 29.25
CA GLN A 77 10.47 0.57 29.37
C GLN A 77 9.22 0.73 30.24
N SER A 78 9.05 1.92 30.84
CA SER A 78 7.79 2.27 31.50
C SER A 78 6.62 2.24 30.52
N GLN A 79 5.40 2.00 31.01
CA GLN A 79 4.20 1.97 30.18
C GLN A 79 4.01 3.26 29.38
N GLU A 80 4.21 4.41 30.01
CA GLU A 80 4.17 5.73 29.33
C GLU A 80 5.16 5.79 28.16
N ARG A 81 6.38 5.29 28.35
CA ARG A 81 7.41 5.27 27.31
C ARG A 81 7.06 4.31 26.18
N GLN A 82 6.48 3.15 26.51
CA GLN A 82 5.98 2.18 25.53
C GLN A 82 4.88 2.80 24.65
N ILE A 83 3.92 3.52 25.26
CA ILE A 83 2.85 4.23 24.56
C ILE A 83 3.43 5.30 23.61
N LYS A 84 4.34 6.15 24.10
CA LYS A 84 4.99 7.19 23.27
C LYS A 84 5.76 6.60 22.09
N ILE A 85 6.50 5.51 22.32
CA ILE A 85 7.21 4.79 21.25
C ILE A 85 6.20 4.20 20.25
N GLY A 86 5.12 3.62 20.74
CA GLY A 86 4.07 3.02 19.92
C GLY A 86 3.39 4.03 19.00
N MET A 87 2.93 5.16 19.53
CA MET A 87 2.36 6.26 18.75
C MET A 87 3.31 6.71 17.63
N TRP A 88 4.57 7.01 17.98
CA TRP A 88 5.56 7.45 17.00
C TRP A 88 5.84 6.38 15.95
N ARG A 89 6.01 5.12 16.36
CA ARG A 89 6.30 4.01 15.46
C ARG A 89 5.18 3.78 14.47
N GLN A 90 3.93 3.74 14.93
CA GLN A 90 2.78 3.49 14.06
C GLN A 90 2.54 4.66 13.09
N ALA A 91 2.66 5.90 13.55
CA ALA A 91 2.63 7.06 12.66
C ALA A 91 3.76 6.98 11.61
N ASN A 92 4.98 6.62 12.01
CA ASN A 92 6.10 6.52 11.07
C ASN A 92 5.91 5.38 10.07
N VAL A 93 5.36 4.24 10.49
CA VAL A 93 5.00 3.12 9.59
C VAL A 93 3.96 3.56 8.57
N ALA A 94 2.87 4.22 8.99
CA ALA A 94 1.88 4.77 8.06
C ALA A 94 2.51 5.80 7.10
N LYS A 95 3.41 6.66 7.59
CA LYS A 95 4.15 7.61 6.75
C LYS A 95 5.10 6.92 5.77
N VAL A 96 5.68 5.77 6.11
CA VAL A 96 6.45 4.96 5.16
C VAL A 96 5.52 4.37 4.10
N GLY A 97 4.38 3.79 4.50
CA GLY A 97 3.38 3.22 3.60
C GLY A 97 2.92 4.22 2.54
N LEU A 98 2.49 5.42 2.94
CA LEU A 98 2.05 6.42 1.97
C LEU A 98 3.14 6.91 0.99
N HIS A 99 4.42 6.88 1.39
CA HIS A 99 5.52 7.16 0.47
C HIS A 99 5.75 6.00 -0.51
N PHE A 100 5.54 4.76 -0.06
CA PHE A 100 5.60 3.56 -0.89
C PHE A 100 4.49 3.60 -1.95
N GLU A 101 3.23 3.84 -1.55
CA GLU A 101 2.11 3.97 -2.49
C GLU A 101 2.35 5.08 -3.52
N SER A 102 2.89 6.22 -3.07
CA SER A 102 3.29 7.29 -3.99
C SER A 102 4.32 6.86 -5.04
N ILE A 103 5.21 5.92 -4.73
CA ILE A 103 6.15 5.34 -5.70
C ILE A 103 5.40 4.39 -6.64
N LEU A 104 4.54 3.52 -6.10
CA LEU A 104 3.75 2.57 -6.88
C LEU A 104 2.86 3.27 -7.90
N ILE A 105 2.05 4.23 -7.48
CA ILE A 105 1.16 5.01 -8.36
C ILE A 105 1.94 5.62 -9.52
N ARG A 106 3.11 6.23 -9.27
CA ARG A 106 3.94 6.80 -10.33
C ARG A 106 4.43 5.73 -11.31
N GLY A 107 4.76 4.53 -10.82
CA GLY A 107 5.16 3.40 -11.65
C GLY A 107 4.02 2.87 -12.51
N LEU A 108 2.85 2.65 -11.92
CA LEU A 108 1.63 2.22 -12.61
C LEU A 108 1.20 3.25 -13.67
N MET A 109 1.26 4.55 -13.35
CA MET A 109 0.96 5.61 -14.32
C MET A 109 1.98 5.65 -15.47
N ASN A 110 3.25 5.38 -15.18
CA ASN A 110 4.26 5.26 -16.23
C ASN A 110 3.99 4.03 -17.12
N TYR A 111 3.67 2.88 -16.52
CA TYR A 111 3.37 1.63 -17.24
C TYR A 111 2.11 1.74 -18.13
N THR A 112 1.02 2.27 -17.59
CA THR A 112 -0.26 2.44 -18.30
C THR A 112 -0.18 3.41 -19.48
N PHE A 113 0.84 4.27 -19.55
CA PHE A 113 1.08 5.14 -20.71
C PHE A 113 1.38 4.35 -22.00
N TRP A 114 1.81 3.10 -21.84
CA TRP A 114 2.46 2.31 -22.87
C TRP A 114 1.62 1.14 -23.40
N VAL A 115 0.65 0.69 -22.61
CA VAL A 115 -0.26 -0.42 -22.97
C VAL A 115 -1.19 -0.04 -24.13
N PRO A 116 -1.62 -1.01 -24.96
CA PRO A 116 -2.53 -0.75 -26.09
C PRO A 116 -3.96 -0.42 -25.63
N ASN A 117 -4.73 0.21 -26.52
CA ASN A 117 -6.16 0.45 -26.29
C ASN A 117 -6.89 -0.88 -26.08
N GLY A 118 -7.74 -0.95 -25.05
CA GLY A 118 -8.47 -2.17 -24.70
C GLY A 118 -7.63 -3.21 -23.96
N SER A 119 -6.41 -2.87 -23.50
CA SER A 119 -5.69 -3.74 -22.58
C SER A 119 -6.45 -3.85 -21.24
N PRO A 120 -6.70 -5.07 -20.73
CA PRO A 120 -7.27 -5.26 -19.39
C PRO A 120 -6.32 -4.77 -18.29
N GLU A 121 -5.00 -4.80 -18.51
CA GLU A 121 -4.00 -4.29 -17.58
C GLU A 121 -4.16 -2.80 -17.36
N TYR A 122 -4.51 -2.04 -18.40
CA TYR A 122 -4.78 -0.61 -18.28
C TYR A 122 -5.87 -0.34 -17.24
N ARG A 123 -6.99 -1.06 -17.37
CA ARG A 123 -8.14 -0.90 -16.49
C ARG A 123 -7.77 -1.27 -15.06
N TYR A 124 -7.12 -2.40 -14.87
CA TYR A 124 -6.79 -2.87 -13.53
C TYR A 124 -5.74 -1.98 -12.84
N CYS A 125 -4.66 -1.61 -13.54
CA CYS A 125 -3.65 -0.69 -13.00
C CYS A 125 -4.25 0.68 -12.59
N LEU A 126 -5.29 1.15 -13.29
CA LEU A 126 -6.00 2.38 -12.88
C LEU A 126 -6.87 2.16 -11.64
N HIS A 127 -7.53 1.00 -11.49
CA HIS A 127 -8.24 0.67 -10.26
C HIS A 127 -7.28 0.64 -9.07
N GLU A 128 -6.18 -0.09 -9.19
CA GLU A 128 -5.12 -0.15 -8.17
C GLU A 128 -4.60 1.26 -7.85
N SER A 129 -4.31 2.08 -8.86
CA SER A 129 -3.84 3.45 -8.61
C SER A 129 -4.84 4.34 -7.86
N VAL A 130 -6.15 4.13 -8.05
CA VAL A 130 -7.20 4.84 -7.31
C VAL A 130 -7.26 4.36 -5.86
N GLU A 131 -7.19 3.03 -5.64
CA GLU A 131 -7.15 2.43 -4.32
C GLU A 131 -5.88 2.88 -3.55
N GLU A 132 -4.71 2.94 -4.21
CA GLU A 132 -3.48 3.46 -3.61
C GLU A 132 -3.53 4.97 -3.27
N CYS A 133 -4.26 5.75 -4.06
CA CYS A 133 -4.54 7.15 -3.71
C CYS A 133 -5.38 7.22 -2.42
N ASN A 134 -6.38 6.35 -2.28
CA ASN A 134 -7.21 6.25 -1.09
C ASN A 134 -6.40 5.81 0.14
N HIS A 135 -5.52 4.81 -0.03
CA HIS A 135 -4.58 4.38 1.02
C HIS A 135 -3.67 5.52 1.49
N THR A 136 -3.09 6.27 0.54
CA THR A 136 -2.23 7.43 0.84
C THR A 136 -2.96 8.48 1.67
N MET A 137 -4.21 8.81 1.31
CA MET A 137 -5.05 9.75 2.06
C MET A 137 -5.37 9.21 3.46
N MET A 138 -5.78 7.94 3.55
CA MET A 138 -6.09 7.26 4.82
C MET A 138 -4.89 7.25 5.78
N PHE A 139 -3.70 6.87 5.28
CA PHE A 139 -2.48 6.87 6.08
C PHE A 139 -2.07 8.27 6.52
N GLN A 140 -2.17 9.27 5.63
CA GLN A 140 -1.86 10.64 6.00
C GLN A 140 -2.82 11.15 7.09
N GLU A 141 -4.09 10.80 7.00
CA GLU A 141 -5.08 11.22 8.00
C GLU A 141 -4.87 10.56 9.36
N MET A 142 -4.50 9.28 9.38
CA MET A 142 -4.02 8.62 10.59
C MET A 142 -2.79 9.34 11.18
N VAL A 143 -1.80 9.71 10.37
CA VAL A 143 -0.60 10.45 10.83
C VAL A 143 -0.99 11.80 11.43
N ASN A 144 -1.91 12.53 10.79
CA ASN A 144 -2.41 13.81 11.27
C ASN A 144 -3.06 13.68 12.65
N ARG A 145 -3.93 12.66 12.84
CA ARG A 145 -4.61 12.41 14.12
C ARG A 145 -3.67 11.98 15.24
N VAL A 146 -2.66 11.17 14.93
CA VAL A 146 -1.63 10.81 15.92
C VAL A 146 -0.80 12.04 16.32
N GLY A 147 -0.65 13.01 15.41
CA GLY A 147 0.02 14.28 15.69
C GLY A 147 1.54 14.18 15.88
N ALA A 148 2.14 13.04 15.53
CA ALA A 148 3.57 12.83 15.65
C ALA A 148 4.33 13.34 14.43
N ASP A 149 5.40 14.11 14.64
CA ASP A 149 6.32 14.49 13.57
C ASP A 149 7.24 13.30 13.24
N VAL A 150 6.90 12.61 12.14
CA VAL A 150 7.55 11.38 11.70
C VAL A 150 8.18 11.56 10.31
N PRO A 151 9.43 11.13 10.10
CA PRO A 151 10.11 11.30 8.83
C PRO A 151 9.56 10.38 7.72
N GLY A 152 8.97 9.23 8.06
CA GLY A 152 8.63 8.20 7.10
C GLY A 152 9.87 7.53 6.51
N MET A 153 9.93 7.39 5.18
CA MET A 153 11.02 6.68 4.51
C MET A 153 12.40 7.30 4.79
N PRO A 154 13.47 6.47 4.82
CA PRO A 154 14.84 6.95 4.89
C PRO A 154 15.16 8.04 3.87
N ARG A 155 15.94 9.06 4.27
CA ARG A 155 16.21 10.24 3.45
C ARG A 155 16.72 9.88 2.05
N LEU A 156 17.68 8.96 1.97
CA LEU A 156 18.25 8.51 0.69
C LEU A 156 17.18 7.91 -0.22
N LEU A 157 16.32 7.04 0.31
CA LEU A 157 15.23 6.42 -0.45
C LEU A 157 14.26 7.46 -1.01
N ARG A 158 13.90 8.49 -0.22
CA ARG A 158 13.05 9.58 -0.71
C ARG A 158 13.69 10.34 -1.88
N TRP A 159 14.99 10.61 -1.81
CA TRP A 159 15.72 11.29 -2.87
C TRP A 159 15.81 10.49 -4.17
N ILE A 160 16.03 9.17 -4.07
CA ILE A 160 16.08 8.30 -5.27
C ILE A 160 14.68 7.90 -5.77
N SER A 161 13.64 8.07 -4.95
CA SER A 161 12.27 7.63 -5.26
C SER A 161 11.72 8.09 -6.61
N PRO A 162 12.04 9.29 -7.15
CA PRO A 162 11.56 9.68 -8.48
C PRO A 162 12.11 8.83 -9.63
N LEU A 163 13.24 8.14 -9.42
CA LEU A 163 13.88 7.30 -10.43
C LEU A 163 13.31 5.88 -10.48
N ILE A 164 12.78 5.38 -9.36
CA ILE A 164 12.24 4.01 -9.25
C ILE A 164 11.11 3.77 -10.27
N PRO A 165 10.11 4.66 -10.41
CA PRO A 165 9.04 4.52 -11.40
C PRO A 165 9.49 4.44 -12.85
N LEU A 166 10.69 4.94 -13.18
CA LEU A 166 11.20 4.93 -14.56
C LEU A 166 11.50 3.51 -15.06
N VAL A 167 11.66 2.55 -14.17
CA VAL A 167 11.86 1.12 -14.50
C VAL A 167 10.57 0.50 -15.06
N ALA A 168 9.39 0.98 -14.63
CA ALA A 168 8.10 0.38 -14.97
C ALA A 168 7.77 0.37 -16.48
N GLY A 169 8.25 1.37 -17.23
CA GLY A 169 8.05 1.43 -18.68
C GLY A 169 8.89 0.41 -19.47
N PRO A 170 10.24 0.50 -19.42
CA PRO A 170 11.12 -0.37 -20.21
C PRO A 170 11.27 -1.78 -19.63
N LEU A 171 11.03 -1.98 -18.33
CA LEU A 171 11.26 -3.24 -17.59
C LEU A 171 10.09 -3.53 -16.63
N PRO A 172 8.87 -3.76 -17.14
CA PRO A 172 7.68 -3.91 -16.30
C PRO A 172 7.75 -5.13 -15.38
N VAL A 173 8.31 -6.26 -15.82
CA VAL A 173 8.53 -7.45 -14.96
C VAL A 173 9.38 -7.11 -13.72
N ALA A 174 10.45 -6.32 -13.90
CA ALA A 174 11.29 -5.90 -12.77
C ALA A 174 10.56 -4.94 -11.84
N PHE A 175 9.64 -4.13 -12.37
CA PHE A 175 8.79 -3.26 -11.58
C PHE A 175 7.78 -4.05 -10.75
N PHE A 176 7.00 -4.96 -11.35
CA PHE A 176 6.00 -5.78 -10.62
C PHE A 176 6.63 -6.73 -9.60
N PHE A 177 7.80 -7.28 -9.89
CA PHE A 177 8.60 -7.98 -8.89
C PHE A 177 8.97 -7.07 -7.71
N GLY A 178 9.35 -5.82 -7.99
CA GLY A 178 9.61 -4.82 -6.95
C GLY A 178 8.37 -4.43 -6.15
N VAL A 179 7.19 -4.39 -6.78
CA VAL A 179 5.90 -4.20 -6.11
C VAL A 179 5.67 -5.32 -5.11
N LEU A 180 5.74 -6.59 -5.53
CA LEU A 180 5.60 -7.75 -4.65
C LEU A 180 6.58 -7.70 -3.47
N ALA A 181 7.85 -7.40 -3.75
CA ALA A 181 8.89 -7.31 -2.73
C ALA A 181 8.61 -6.23 -1.66
N GLY A 182 7.84 -5.20 -1.99
CA GLY A 182 7.42 -4.16 -1.05
C GLY A 182 6.08 -4.47 -0.36
N ALA A 183 5.10 -4.95 -1.11
CA ALA A 183 3.72 -5.18 -0.67
C ALA A 183 3.57 -6.41 0.25
N GLU A 184 4.13 -7.56 -0.12
CA GLU A 184 3.95 -8.82 0.63
C GLU A 184 4.43 -8.72 2.10
N PRO A 185 5.60 -8.13 2.42
CA PRO A 185 6.03 -8.01 3.81
C PRO A 185 5.10 -7.14 4.66
N ILE A 186 4.51 -6.10 4.07
CA ILE A 186 3.57 -5.19 4.74
C ILE A 186 2.26 -5.92 5.01
N ASP A 187 1.67 -6.53 3.99
CA ASP A 187 0.44 -7.32 4.11
C ASP A 187 0.58 -8.45 5.14
N HIS A 188 1.68 -9.20 5.10
CA HIS A 188 1.97 -10.25 6.08
C HIS A 188 2.01 -9.70 7.52
N THR A 189 2.65 -8.54 7.71
CA THR A 189 2.75 -7.90 9.02
C THR A 189 1.38 -7.43 9.51
N GLN A 190 0.59 -6.76 8.67
CA GLN A 190 -0.74 -6.27 9.03
C GLN A 190 -1.71 -7.42 9.35
N LYS A 191 -1.72 -8.50 8.54
CA LYS A 191 -2.51 -9.71 8.82
C LYS A 191 -2.15 -10.33 10.16
N ASN A 192 -0.87 -10.40 10.50
CA ASN A 192 -0.43 -10.94 11.79
C ASN A 192 -0.88 -10.06 12.97
N VAL A 193 -0.78 -8.74 12.82
CA VAL A 193 -1.25 -7.78 13.84
C VAL A 193 -2.76 -7.89 14.06
N LEU A 194 -3.56 -7.94 12.99
CA LEU A 194 -5.01 -8.11 13.07
C LEU A 194 -5.41 -9.48 13.68
N ARG A 195 -4.64 -10.54 13.40
CA ARG A 195 -4.87 -11.89 13.97
C ARG A 195 -4.46 -12.02 15.45
N GLU A 196 -3.55 -11.18 15.96
CA GLU A 196 -3.12 -11.24 17.37
C GLU A 196 -4.30 -10.93 18.33
N GLY A 197 -5.36 -10.26 17.85
CA GLY A 197 -6.61 -10.05 18.60
C GLY A 197 -6.45 -9.20 19.87
N LYS A 198 -5.30 -8.52 20.03
CA LYS A 198 -5.08 -7.54 21.09
C LYS A 198 -5.84 -6.26 20.77
N SER A 199 -6.22 -5.52 21.82
CA SER A 199 -6.84 -4.21 21.72
C SER A 199 -5.84 -3.19 21.13
N LEU A 200 -5.80 -3.09 19.81
CA LEU A 200 -5.14 -2.02 19.08
C LEU A 200 -5.99 -0.75 19.18
N HIS A 201 -5.38 0.40 18.91
CA HIS A 201 -6.16 1.62 18.75
C HIS A 201 -7.12 1.47 17.55
N PRO A 202 -8.42 1.81 17.66
CA PRO A 202 -9.41 1.56 16.60
C PRO A 202 -9.05 2.17 15.24
N ILE A 203 -8.37 3.33 15.21
CA ILE A 203 -7.80 3.89 13.97
C ILE A 203 -6.89 2.87 13.27
N MET A 204 -5.95 2.25 13.99
CA MET A 204 -5.01 1.29 13.42
C MET A 204 -5.73 0.10 12.81
N GLU A 205 -6.68 -0.46 13.56
CA GLU A 205 -7.43 -1.62 13.15
C GLU A 205 -8.24 -1.34 11.88
N ARG A 206 -8.97 -0.23 11.85
CA ARG A 206 -9.78 0.16 10.69
C ARG A 206 -8.93 0.41 9.45
N VAL A 207 -7.84 1.16 9.60
CA VAL A 207 -6.91 1.48 8.51
C VAL A 207 -6.25 0.21 7.96
N MET A 208 -5.76 -0.68 8.84
CA MET A 208 -5.15 -1.95 8.42
C MET A 208 -6.17 -2.89 7.75
N ALA A 209 -7.40 -2.97 8.27
CA ALA A 209 -8.43 -3.84 7.72
C ALA A 209 -8.85 -3.44 6.32
N ILE A 210 -9.02 -2.14 6.06
CA ILE A 210 -9.30 -1.61 4.71
C ILE A 210 -8.12 -1.90 3.78
N HIS A 211 -6.90 -1.51 4.19
CA HIS A 211 -5.70 -1.68 3.38
C HIS A 211 -5.49 -3.14 2.95
N VAL A 212 -5.54 -4.08 3.90
CA VAL A 212 -5.36 -5.52 3.62
C VAL A 212 -6.46 -6.07 2.69
N ALA A 213 -7.68 -5.55 2.76
CA ALA A 213 -8.78 -6.02 1.94
C ALA A 213 -8.65 -5.62 0.46
N GLU A 214 -8.09 -4.44 0.18
CA GLU A 214 -7.80 -3.95 -1.17
C GLU A 214 -6.48 -4.56 -1.69
N GLU A 215 -5.43 -4.57 -0.87
CA GLU A 215 -4.09 -5.05 -1.22
C GLU A 215 -4.05 -6.54 -1.59
N ALA A 216 -4.97 -7.34 -1.06
CA ALA A 216 -5.11 -8.73 -1.47
C ALA A 216 -5.32 -8.89 -2.99
N ARG A 217 -5.98 -7.93 -3.65
CA ARG A 217 -6.15 -7.93 -5.11
C ARG A 217 -4.88 -7.46 -5.82
N HIS A 218 -4.22 -6.42 -5.32
CA HIS A 218 -2.98 -5.89 -5.91
C HIS A 218 -1.88 -6.97 -5.93
N ILE A 219 -1.72 -7.69 -4.82
CA ILE A 219 -0.80 -8.82 -4.72
C ILE A 219 -1.19 -9.94 -5.70
N SER A 220 -2.48 -10.27 -5.83
CA SER A 220 -2.94 -11.25 -6.83
C SER A 220 -2.57 -10.83 -8.25
N PHE A 221 -2.77 -9.56 -8.63
CA PHE A 221 -2.35 -9.08 -9.94
C PHE A 221 -0.85 -9.20 -10.16
N ALA A 222 -0.05 -8.74 -9.20
CA ALA A 222 1.39 -8.75 -9.34
C ALA A 222 1.99 -10.18 -9.36
N HIS A 223 1.30 -11.18 -8.79
CA HIS A 223 1.66 -12.60 -8.94
C HIS A 223 1.37 -13.19 -10.33
N GLU A 224 0.29 -12.74 -10.96
CA GLU A 224 -0.15 -13.24 -12.27
C GLU A 224 0.61 -12.58 -13.44
N TYR A 225 1.20 -11.41 -13.21
CA TYR A 225 2.02 -10.66 -14.17
C TYR A 225 3.37 -11.32 -14.46
#